data_AF-A0A7S2PQF4-F1
#
_entry.id   AF-A0A7S2PQF4-F1
#
_cell.length_a   1.000
_cell.length_b   1.000
_cell.length_c   1.000
_cell.angle_alpha   90.00
_cell.angle_beta   90.00
_cell.angle_gamma   90.00
#
_symmetry.space_group_name_H-M   'P 1'
#
loop_
_entity.id
_entity.type
_entity.pdbx_description
1 polymer ?
#
loop_
_entity_poly.entity_id
_entity_poly.type
_entity_poly.pdbx_seq_one_letter_code
_entity_poly.pdbx_strand_id
1 'polypeptide(L)'
;VPNELAFDFFEARGQAEDGKVKDAALVKGRLFPPLPSKKQLSTCFLNAPYTNGRVVICFVHTVGLGDDDGSEDRSHNLLKLSKNLRKQLLRSDPPGYECQEDNGCWMLAFSSVDKAVSFGLKLNESIREGGAKEHLLGDVDCDKMYKIGIVSGHYTSMGPHKTSGLADYFGP
;
A
#
# COMPACT_ATOMS: atom_id res chain seq x y z
N VAL A 1 -24.99 9.47 4.24
CA VAL A 1 -25.76 8.63 5.20
C VAL A 1 -26.38 9.58 6.20
N PRO A 2 -27.70 9.51 6.49
CA PRO A 2 -28.30 10.32 7.55
C PRO A 2 -27.54 10.13 8.87
N ASN A 3 -27.31 11.20 9.63
CA ASN A 3 -26.57 11.13 10.91
C ASN A 3 -27.17 10.13 11.89
N GLU A 4 -28.50 9.96 11.87
CA GLU A 4 -29.26 9.00 12.69
C GLU A 4 -28.90 7.52 12.40
N LEU A 5 -28.30 7.25 11.25
CA LEU A 5 -27.88 5.92 10.80
C LEU A 5 -26.36 5.72 10.84
N ALA A 6 -25.60 6.76 11.19
CA ALA A 6 -24.15 6.70 11.33
C ALA A 6 -23.81 6.18 12.73
N PHE A 7 -22.92 5.19 12.82
CA PHE A 7 -22.42 4.72 14.11
C PHE A 7 -21.41 5.73 14.66
N ASP A 8 -21.66 6.26 15.86
CA ASP A 8 -20.75 7.20 16.50
C ASP A 8 -19.60 6.45 17.19
N PHE A 9 -18.48 6.34 16.48
CA PHE A 9 -17.28 5.69 17.00
C PHE A 9 -16.63 6.44 18.17
N PHE A 10 -16.82 7.76 18.27
CA PHE A 10 -16.28 8.56 19.38
C PHE A 10 -17.12 8.34 20.65
N GLU A 11 -18.44 8.23 20.52
CA GLU A 11 -19.32 7.85 21.62
C GLU A 11 -19.09 6.39 22.07
N ALA A 12 -18.90 5.47 21.13
CA ALA A 12 -18.72 4.03 21.41
C ALA A 12 -17.35 3.65 21.98
N ARG A 13 -16.31 4.47 21.77
CA ARG A 13 -14.95 4.21 22.28
C ARG A 13 -14.43 5.23 23.28
N GLY A 14 -15.24 6.22 23.63
CA GLY A 14 -14.92 7.20 24.67
C GLY A 14 -14.95 6.58 26.07
N GLN A 15 -14.13 7.12 26.96
CA GLN A 15 -14.34 6.96 28.40
C GLN A 15 -15.43 7.94 28.83
N ALA A 16 -16.37 7.49 29.66
CA ALA A 16 -17.25 8.39 30.37
C ALA A 16 -16.45 9.21 31.40
N GLU A 17 -16.98 10.34 31.85
CA GLU A 17 -16.30 11.21 32.84
C GLU A 17 -15.96 10.50 34.16
N ASP A 18 -16.63 9.37 34.44
CA ASP A 18 -16.39 8.50 35.59
C ASP A 18 -15.30 7.42 35.32
N GLY A 19 -14.62 7.48 34.17
CA GLY A 19 -13.55 6.56 33.77
C GLY A 19 -14.03 5.21 33.25
N LYS A 20 -15.35 4.95 33.18
CA LYS A 20 -15.88 3.69 32.64
C LYS A 20 -15.85 3.69 31.12
N VAL A 21 -15.53 2.53 30.57
CA VAL A 21 -15.65 2.28 29.12
C VAL A 21 -17.13 2.28 28.78
N LYS A 22 -17.55 3.16 27.86
CA LYS A 22 -18.94 3.21 27.38
C LYS A 22 -19.30 1.90 26.68
N ASP A 23 -20.50 1.39 26.97
CA ASP A 23 -21.01 0.19 26.31
C ASP A 23 -21.46 0.53 24.89
N ALA A 24 -20.71 0.03 23.90
CA ALA A 24 -20.98 0.24 22.48
C ALA A 24 -22.36 -0.31 22.04
N ALA A 25 -22.97 -1.23 22.80
CA ALA A 25 -24.31 -1.74 22.53
C ALA A 25 -25.43 -0.70 22.78
N LEU A 26 -25.15 0.36 23.54
CA LEU A 26 -26.09 1.43 23.85
C LEU A 26 -26.02 2.59 22.84
N VAL A 27 -25.03 2.59 21.95
CA VAL A 27 -24.84 3.64 20.94
C VAL A 27 -25.82 3.45 19.79
N LYS A 28 -26.57 4.51 19.47
CA LYS A 28 -27.52 4.51 18.36
C LYS A 28 -26.77 4.44 17.03
N GLY A 29 -27.34 3.73 16.06
CA GLY A 29 -26.80 3.61 14.71
C GLY A 29 -26.45 2.16 14.33
N ARG A 30 -25.67 1.98 13.26
CA ARG A 30 -25.30 0.65 12.77
C ARG A 30 -24.28 -0.01 13.69
N LEU A 31 -24.71 -1.02 14.43
CA LEU A 31 -23.80 -1.91 15.13
C LEU A 31 -23.07 -2.77 14.10
N PHE A 32 -21.75 -2.57 13.98
CA PHE A 32 -20.93 -3.49 13.20
C PHE A 32 -20.68 -4.75 14.04
N PRO A 33 -20.71 -5.95 13.43
CA PRO A 33 -20.30 -7.16 14.12
C PRO A 33 -18.91 -6.97 14.77
N PRO A 34 -18.68 -7.56 15.95
CA PRO A 34 -17.35 -7.50 16.57
C PRO A 34 -16.32 -8.03 15.57
N LEU A 35 -15.18 -7.34 15.49
CA LEU A 35 -14.12 -7.73 14.59
C LEU A 35 -13.70 -9.17 14.92
N PRO A 36 -13.69 -10.10 13.95
CA PRO A 36 -13.26 -11.47 14.19
C PRO A 36 -11.77 -11.55 14.56
N SER A 37 -10.99 -10.52 14.22
CA SER A 37 -9.60 -10.36 14.65
C SER A 37 -9.18 -8.88 14.64
N LYS A 38 -8.23 -8.53 15.50
CA LYS A 38 -7.51 -7.24 15.42
C LYS A 38 -6.30 -7.31 14.47
N LYS A 39 -6.04 -8.45 13.85
CA LYS A 39 -4.95 -8.61 12.86
C LYS A 39 -5.26 -7.75 11.64
N GLN A 40 -4.30 -6.91 11.28
CA GLN A 40 -4.38 -6.09 10.09
C GLN A 40 -3.75 -6.85 8.91
N LEU A 41 -4.53 -7.07 7.85
CA LEU A 41 -4.10 -7.84 6.68
C LEU A 41 -3.40 -6.98 5.61
N SER A 42 -3.67 -5.67 5.60
CA SER A 42 -3.03 -4.70 4.71
C SER A 42 -2.98 -3.33 5.36
N THR A 43 -2.14 -2.44 4.84
CA THR A 43 -2.11 -1.03 5.23
C THR A 43 -3.40 -0.31 4.81
N CYS A 44 -3.76 0.75 5.52
CA CYS A 44 -4.83 1.69 5.17
C CYS A 44 -4.29 3.12 5.23
N PHE A 45 -5.11 4.13 4.90
CA PHE A 45 -4.71 5.56 4.98
C PHE A 45 -3.95 5.93 6.26
N LEU A 46 -4.35 5.40 7.42
CA LEU A 46 -3.74 5.71 8.71
C LEU A 46 -2.31 5.16 8.90
N ASN A 47 -1.90 4.21 8.04
CA ASN A 47 -0.55 3.65 8.04
C ASN A 47 0.38 4.36 7.05
N ALA A 48 -0.11 5.37 6.32
CA ALA A 48 0.68 6.10 5.34
C ALA A 48 1.89 6.77 6.02
N PRO A 49 3.13 6.47 5.60
CA PRO A 49 4.33 6.93 6.30
C PRO A 49 4.61 8.40 6.00
N TYR A 50 4.94 9.16 7.05
CA TYR A 50 5.52 10.49 6.93
C TYR A 50 6.25 10.85 8.22
N THR A 51 7.17 11.81 8.15
CA THR A 51 7.86 12.35 9.33
C THR A 51 8.10 13.84 9.13
N ASN A 52 7.60 14.68 10.04
CA ASN A 52 7.74 16.13 9.98
C ASN A 52 7.32 16.74 8.61
N GLY A 53 6.19 16.28 8.06
CA GLY A 53 5.69 16.74 6.76
C GLY A 53 6.46 16.22 5.54
N ARG A 54 7.41 15.30 5.75
CA ARG A 54 8.19 14.67 4.67
C ARG A 54 7.78 13.24 4.45
N VAL A 55 7.90 12.81 3.19
CA VAL A 55 7.68 11.44 2.74
C VAL A 55 8.81 11.03 1.81
N VAL A 56 9.09 9.73 1.77
CA VAL A 56 9.93 9.13 0.71
C VAL A 56 9.01 8.37 -0.23
N ILE A 57 8.96 8.81 -1.49
CA ILE A 57 8.21 8.14 -2.55
C ILE A 57 9.17 7.32 -3.39
N CYS A 58 8.78 6.08 -3.66
CA CYS A 58 9.49 5.14 -4.50
C CYS A 58 8.58 4.76 -5.66
N PHE A 59 8.98 5.12 -6.87
CA PHE A 59 8.33 4.72 -8.11
C PHE A 59 8.99 3.46 -8.63
N VAL A 60 8.20 2.43 -8.87
CA VAL A 60 8.65 1.18 -9.50
C VAL A 60 7.94 1.04 -10.83
N HIS A 61 8.69 0.82 -11.91
CA HIS A 61 8.15 0.61 -13.25
C HIS A 61 8.66 -0.72 -13.81
N THR A 62 7.75 -1.54 -14.33
CA THR A 62 8.11 -2.79 -15.02
C THR A 62 8.51 -2.54 -16.46
N VAL A 63 9.54 -3.22 -16.93
CA VAL A 63 10.15 -3.03 -18.26
C VAL A 63 10.28 -4.38 -18.96
N GLY A 64 10.13 -4.39 -20.28
CA GLY A 64 10.42 -5.57 -21.09
C GLY A 64 9.30 -6.61 -21.12
N LEU A 65 8.06 -6.23 -20.81
CA LEU A 65 6.87 -7.10 -20.87
C LEU A 65 6.19 -7.11 -22.25
N GLY A 66 6.86 -6.60 -23.30
CA GLY A 66 6.28 -6.37 -24.62
C GLY A 66 5.35 -5.15 -24.67
N ASP A 67 5.24 -4.57 -25.87
CA ASP A 67 4.49 -3.32 -26.14
C ASP A 67 3.02 -3.56 -26.51
N ASP A 68 2.60 -4.84 -26.64
CA ASP A 68 1.22 -5.19 -26.97
C ASP A 68 0.34 -5.10 -25.72
N ASP A 69 -0.17 -3.88 -25.49
CA ASP A 69 -1.11 -3.57 -24.42
C ASP A 69 -2.36 -4.43 -24.58
N GLY A 70 -2.59 -5.32 -23.62
CA GLY A 70 -3.73 -6.24 -23.60
C GLY A 70 -3.43 -7.68 -23.98
N SER A 71 -2.17 -8.04 -24.30
CA SER A 71 -1.80 -9.45 -24.45
C SER A 71 -2.02 -10.23 -23.14
N GLU A 72 -2.44 -11.49 -23.26
CA GLU A 72 -2.66 -12.37 -22.10
C GLU A 72 -1.37 -12.58 -21.31
N ASP A 73 -0.23 -12.73 -22.01
CA ASP A 73 1.09 -12.89 -21.41
C ASP A 73 1.49 -11.67 -20.55
N ARG A 74 1.31 -10.45 -21.07
CA ARG A 74 1.58 -9.22 -20.33
C ARG A 74 0.71 -9.14 -19.08
N SER A 75 -0.58 -9.40 -19.20
CA SER A 75 -1.53 -9.36 -18.08
C SER A 75 -1.18 -10.38 -16.99
N HIS A 76 -0.82 -11.61 -17.39
CA HIS A 76 -0.36 -12.65 -16.48
C HIS A 76 0.94 -12.27 -15.78
N ASN A 77 1.91 -11.74 -16.52
CA ASN A 77 3.20 -11.30 -16.00
C ASN A 77 3.02 -10.17 -14.99
N LEU A 78 2.22 -9.15 -15.32
CA LEU A 78 1.88 -8.07 -14.40
C LEU A 78 1.31 -8.61 -13.10
N LEU A 79 0.32 -9.52 -13.15
CA LEU A 79 -0.26 -10.13 -11.94
C LEU A 79 0.80 -10.83 -11.07
N LYS A 80 1.77 -11.53 -11.68
CA LYS A 80 2.86 -12.18 -10.94
C LYS A 80 3.81 -11.15 -10.31
N LEU A 81 4.14 -10.11 -11.04
CA LEU A 81 5.03 -9.04 -10.59
C LEU A 81 4.38 -8.22 -9.46
N SER A 82 3.08 -7.88 -9.55
CA SER A 82 2.36 -7.19 -8.48
C SER A 82 2.33 -8.02 -7.20
N LYS A 83 2.13 -9.35 -7.31
CA LYS A 83 2.18 -10.26 -6.15
C LYS A 83 3.57 -10.32 -5.52
N ASN A 84 4.63 -10.40 -6.32
CA ASN A 84 5.99 -10.38 -5.82
C ASN A 84 6.30 -9.05 -5.11
N LEU A 85 5.97 -7.92 -5.74
CA LEU A 85 6.19 -6.59 -5.20
C LEU A 85 5.52 -6.42 -3.83
N ARG A 86 4.22 -6.73 -3.73
CA ARG A 86 3.46 -6.64 -2.47
C ARG A 86 3.99 -7.56 -1.39
N LYS A 87 4.46 -8.76 -1.76
CA LYS A 87 5.11 -9.69 -0.83
C LYS A 87 6.40 -9.09 -0.26
N GLN A 88 7.23 -8.45 -1.08
CA GLN A 88 8.45 -7.77 -0.59
C GLN A 88 8.11 -6.54 0.25
N LEU A 89 7.04 -5.82 -0.11
CA LEU A 89 6.59 -4.63 0.59
C LEU A 89 6.12 -4.98 2.01
N LEU A 90 5.32 -6.03 2.15
CA LEU A 90 4.84 -6.58 3.44
C LEU A 90 5.96 -7.14 4.31
N ARG A 91 7.04 -7.66 3.69
CA ARG A 91 8.21 -8.21 4.39
C ARG A 91 9.23 -7.13 4.81
N SER A 92 9.05 -5.90 4.36
CA SER A 92 9.87 -4.79 4.81
C SER A 92 9.59 -4.49 6.29
N ASP A 93 10.58 -3.94 6.99
CA ASP A 93 10.45 -3.57 8.40
C ASP A 93 10.88 -2.11 8.63
N PRO A 94 9.95 -1.19 8.96
CA PRO A 94 8.50 -1.40 8.95
C PRO A 94 7.97 -1.72 7.53
N PRO A 95 6.76 -2.32 7.39
CA PRO A 95 6.17 -2.58 6.09
C PRO A 95 6.10 -1.31 5.24
N GLY A 96 6.44 -1.43 3.96
CA GLY A 96 6.25 -0.33 3.02
C GLY A 96 4.77 -0.10 2.71
N TYR A 97 4.46 1.05 2.14
CA TYR A 97 3.10 1.46 1.84
C TYR A 97 2.88 1.55 0.34
N GLU A 98 1.83 0.91 -0.19
CA GLU A 98 1.42 1.07 -1.58
C GLU A 98 0.41 2.22 -1.65
N CYS A 99 0.70 3.27 -2.42
CA CYS A 99 -0.24 4.37 -2.68
C CYS A 99 -1.16 4.00 -3.84
N GLN A 100 -0.55 3.62 -4.97
CA GLN A 100 -1.23 3.35 -6.22
C GLN A 100 -0.46 2.34 -7.07
N GLU A 101 -1.20 1.52 -7.81
CA GLU A 101 -0.72 0.73 -8.95
C GLU A 101 -1.45 1.23 -10.20
N ASP A 102 -0.72 1.41 -11.31
CA ASP A 102 -1.28 1.61 -12.64
C ASP A 102 -0.42 0.94 -13.71
N ASN A 103 -1.00 -0.02 -14.45
CA ASN A 103 -0.36 -0.79 -15.55
C ASN A 103 1.12 -1.18 -15.31
N GLY A 104 1.43 -1.81 -14.18
CA GLY A 104 2.80 -2.22 -13.86
C GLY A 104 3.74 -1.10 -13.43
N CYS A 105 3.17 0.04 -13.03
CA CYS A 105 3.83 1.13 -12.34
C CYS A 105 3.25 1.22 -10.93
N TRP A 106 4.11 1.33 -9.91
CA TRP A 106 3.69 1.51 -8.53
C TRP A 106 4.28 2.79 -7.97
N MET A 107 3.44 3.50 -7.23
CA MET A 107 3.87 4.56 -6.33
C MET A 107 3.79 4.01 -4.91
N LEU A 108 4.94 3.94 -4.25
CA LEU A 108 5.11 3.42 -2.90
C LEU A 108 5.60 4.53 -1.98
N ALA A 109 5.28 4.43 -0.70
CA ALA A 109 5.76 5.35 0.33
C ALA A 109 6.53 4.61 1.43
N PHE A 110 7.60 5.24 1.92
CA PHE A 110 8.47 4.76 2.98
C PHE A 110 8.75 5.88 3.99
N SER A 111 9.10 5.49 5.22
CA SER A 111 9.48 6.43 6.28
C SER A 111 10.84 7.09 6.05
N SER A 112 11.72 6.45 5.28
CA SER A 112 13.08 6.92 5.01
C SER A 112 13.68 6.34 3.73
N VAL A 113 14.75 6.98 3.23
CA VAL A 113 15.39 6.63 1.95
C VAL A 113 16.07 5.27 2.04
N ASP A 114 16.72 4.95 3.16
CA ASP A 114 17.37 3.65 3.38
C ASP A 114 16.39 2.49 3.26
N LYS A 115 15.14 2.66 3.72
CA LYS A 115 14.09 1.64 3.59
C LYS A 115 13.63 1.46 2.16
N ALA A 116 13.44 2.55 1.43
CA ALA A 116 13.09 2.51 0.01
C ALA A 116 14.20 1.85 -0.84
N VAL A 117 15.48 2.19 -0.59
CA VAL A 117 16.64 1.59 -1.26
C VAL A 117 16.74 0.09 -0.93
N SER A 118 16.64 -0.27 0.34
CA SER A 118 16.70 -1.67 0.78
C SER A 118 15.56 -2.50 0.15
N PHE A 119 14.36 -1.92 0.06
CA PHE A 119 13.24 -2.55 -0.63
C PHE A 119 13.55 -2.77 -2.12
N GLY A 120 14.06 -1.76 -2.82
CA GLY A 120 14.37 -1.88 -4.25
C GLY A 120 15.43 -2.95 -4.55
N LEU A 121 16.47 -3.04 -3.71
CA LEU A 121 17.48 -4.10 -3.81
C LEU A 121 16.85 -5.49 -3.62
N LYS A 122 16.06 -5.67 -2.55
CA LYS A 122 15.35 -6.94 -2.29
C LYS A 122 14.35 -7.29 -3.38
N LEU A 123 13.69 -6.31 -3.97
CA LEU A 123 12.77 -6.53 -5.08
C LEU A 123 13.51 -7.11 -6.29
N ASN A 124 14.66 -6.51 -6.66
CA ASN A 124 15.51 -7.00 -7.74
C ASN A 124 16.18 -8.36 -7.42
N GLU A 125 16.53 -8.64 -6.17
CA GLU A 125 17.00 -9.96 -5.77
C GLU A 125 15.88 -11.00 -5.85
N SER A 126 14.68 -10.65 -5.40
CA SER A 126 13.56 -11.60 -5.31
C SER A 126 13.10 -12.17 -6.65
N ILE A 127 13.24 -11.41 -7.74
CA ILE A 127 12.91 -11.91 -9.08
C ILE A 127 13.95 -12.93 -9.57
N ARG A 128 15.20 -12.81 -9.11
CA ARG A 128 16.31 -13.73 -9.40
C ARG A 128 16.27 -14.99 -8.54
N GLU A 129 16.01 -14.83 -7.23
CA GLU A 129 16.16 -15.90 -6.24
C GLU A 129 14.90 -16.73 -5.99
N GLY A 130 13.71 -16.23 -6.36
CA GLY A 130 12.44 -16.69 -5.77
C GLY A 130 11.36 -17.22 -6.71
N GLY A 131 11.64 -17.50 -7.98
CA GLY A 131 10.67 -18.20 -8.85
C GLY A 131 9.59 -17.32 -9.52
N ALA A 132 9.69 -15.99 -9.46
CA ALA A 132 8.87 -15.16 -10.35
C ALA A 132 9.25 -15.40 -11.81
N LYS A 133 10.56 -15.49 -12.13
CA LYS A 133 11.08 -15.80 -13.48
C LYS A 133 10.47 -17.06 -14.09
N GLU A 134 10.36 -18.16 -13.33
CA GLU A 134 9.76 -19.42 -13.81
C GLU A 134 8.26 -19.31 -14.14
N HIS A 135 7.63 -18.24 -13.68
CA HIS A 135 6.21 -18.00 -13.88
C HIS A 135 5.92 -16.85 -14.83
N LEU A 136 6.95 -16.16 -15.32
CA LEU A 136 6.81 -15.17 -16.38
C LEU A 136 6.80 -15.86 -17.73
N LEU A 137 5.89 -15.41 -18.58
CA LEU A 137 5.72 -15.90 -19.95
C LEU A 137 6.53 -15.02 -20.92
N GLY A 138 7.03 -15.64 -21.99
CA GLY A 138 7.85 -14.97 -23.01
C GLY A 138 9.32 -14.81 -22.65
N ASP A 139 10.07 -14.14 -23.54
CA ASP A 139 11.48 -13.82 -23.34
C ASP A 139 11.60 -12.50 -22.57
N VAL A 140 11.81 -12.60 -21.25
CA VAL A 140 11.88 -11.46 -20.34
C VAL A 140 13.25 -11.35 -19.68
N ASP A 141 13.83 -10.14 -19.70
CA ASP A 141 15.07 -9.84 -19.00
C ASP A 141 14.79 -9.53 -17.52
N CYS A 142 14.92 -10.55 -16.67
CA CYS A 142 14.68 -10.40 -15.23
C CYS A 142 15.66 -9.44 -14.54
N ASP A 143 16.86 -9.23 -15.07
CA ASP A 143 17.86 -8.35 -14.46
C ASP A 143 17.52 -6.87 -14.67
N LYS A 144 16.69 -6.57 -15.69
CA LYS A 144 16.24 -5.22 -16.03
C LYS A 144 14.73 -5.03 -15.85
N MET A 145 14.07 -5.97 -15.19
CA MET A 145 12.61 -6.00 -15.06
C MET A 145 12.05 -4.76 -14.34
N TYR A 146 12.76 -4.24 -13.34
CA TYR A 146 12.31 -3.09 -12.57
C TYR A 146 13.22 -1.88 -12.76
N LYS A 147 12.63 -0.75 -13.11
CA LYS A 147 13.23 0.58 -12.95
C LYS A 147 12.67 1.22 -11.70
N ILE A 148 13.56 1.67 -10.81
CA ILE A 148 13.19 2.20 -9.50
C ILE A 148 13.72 3.63 -9.37
N GLY A 149 12.82 4.58 -9.11
CA GLY A 149 13.15 5.96 -8.81
C GLY A 149 12.73 6.31 -7.39
N ILE A 150 13.59 6.95 -6.61
CA ILE A 150 13.30 7.33 -5.21
C ILE A 150 13.45 8.84 -5.08
N VAL A 151 12.45 9.48 -4.47
CA VAL A 151 12.46 10.90 -4.14
C VAL A 151 12.06 11.09 -2.68
N SER A 152 12.74 12.01 -1.99
CA SER A 152 12.35 12.44 -0.64
C SER A 152 12.06 13.93 -0.66
N GLY A 153 10.92 14.32 -0.12
CA GLY A 153 10.47 15.69 -0.16
C GLY A 153 9.40 16.00 0.87
N HIS A 154 9.10 17.28 1.01
CA HIS A 154 7.93 17.75 1.75
C HIS A 154 6.70 17.59 0.86
N TYR A 155 5.61 17.07 1.42
CA TYR A 155 4.32 17.10 0.75
C TYR A 155 3.52 18.33 1.24
N THR A 156 2.70 18.89 0.35
CA THR A 156 1.79 20.00 0.65
C THR A 156 0.51 19.49 1.32
N SER A 157 -0.02 18.37 0.85
CA SER A 157 -1.22 17.75 1.42
C SER A 157 -1.22 16.23 1.24
N MET A 158 -1.96 15.54 2.12
CA MET A 158 -2.15 14.10 2.07
C MET A 158 -3.64 13.79 2.29
N GLY A 159 -4.22 12.95 1.45
CA GLY A 159 -5.63 12.59 1.52
C GLY A 159 -5.91 11.19 1.01
N PRO A 160 -7.04 10.57 1.38
CA PRO A 160 -7.40 9.26 0.87
C PRO A 160 -7.84 9.35 -0.59
N HIS A 161 -7.25 8.51 -1.44
CA HIS A 161 -7.66 8.30 -2.82
C HIS A 161 -9.12 7.83 -2.87
N LYS A 162 -9.92 8.38 -3.78
CA LYS A 162 -11.38 8.22 -3.80
C LYS A 162 -11.85 6.77 -3.89
N THR A 163 -11.10 5.92 -4.59
CA THR A 163 -11.50 4.54 -4.88
C THR A 163 -10.83 3.54 -3.94
N SER A 164 -9.52 3.68 -3.72
CA SER A 164 -8.75 2.71 -2.93
C SER A 164 -8.73 3.05 -1.44
N GLY A 165 -8.98 4.31 -1.06
CA GLY A 165 -8.84 4.78 0.31
C GLY A 165 -7.40 4.80 0.83
N LEU A 166 -6.42 4.60 -0.06
CA LEU A 166 -4.98 4.70 0.25
C LEU A 166 -4.54 6.16 0.19
N ALA A 167 -3.41 6.51 0.80
CA ALA A 167 -2.94 7.88 0.85
C ALA A 167 -2.34 8.32 -0.49
N ASP A 168 -2.89 9.42 -1.01
CA ASP A 168 -2.27 10.24 -2.04
C ASP A 168 -1.49 11.37 -1.37
N TYR A 169 -0.24 11.56 -1.82
CA TYR A 169 0.61 12.67 -1.42
C TYR A 169 0.68 13.68 -2.55
N PHE A 170 0.41 14.95 -2.27
CA PHE A 170 0.44 16.04 -3.24
C PHE A 170 1.48 17.07 -2.83
N GLY A 171 2.24 17.59 -3.80
CA GLY A 171 3.27 18.59 -3.56
C GLY A 171 4.23 18.72 -4.76
N PRO A 172 5.11 19.72 -4.74
CA PRO A 172 6.15 19.92 -5.75
C PRO A 172 7.26 18.85 -5.70
#